data_AF-A0A0A0H3K8-F1
#
_entry.id   AF-A0A0A0H3K8-F1
#
_cell.length_a   1.000
_cell.length_b   1.000
_cell.length_c   1.000
_cell.angle_alpha   90.00
_cell.angle_beta   90.00
_cell.angle_gamma   90.00
#
_symmetry.space_group_name_H-M   'P 1'
#
loop_
_entity.id
_entity.type
_entity.pdbx_description
1 polymer ?
#
loop_
_entity_poly.entity_id
_entity_poly.type
_entity_poly.pdbx_seq_one_letter_code
_entity_poly.pdbx_strand_id
1 'polypeptide(L)'
;MDVQHWQAQFENWLKNHHQHQDAAHDVCHFRRVWATAQKLAADDDVDMLVILTACYFHDIVSLAKNHPQRQRSSILAAEETRRLLREEFVQFPAEKIEAVCHAIAAHSFSAQIAPLTTEAKIVQDADRLEALGAIGLARVFAVSGALGVALFDGEDPFAQHRPLDDKRYALDHFQTKLLKLPQTMQTARGKQLAQHNAQFLVEFMAKLSAELAGENEGVDHKVIDAFSPAG
;
A
#
# COMPACT_ATOMS: atom_id res chain seq x y z
N MET A 1 29.05 -3.97 0.29
CA MET A 1 28.10 -5.09 0.24
C MET A 1 27.05 -4.77 -0.80
N ASP A 2 26.68 -5.75 -1.61
CA ASP A 2 25.67 -5.57 -2.65
C ASP A 2 24.24 -5.60 -2.06
N VAL A 3 23.28 -4.97 -2.73
CA VAL A 3 21.87 -4.88 -2.35
C VAL A 3 21.26 -6.28 -2.23
N GLN A 4 21.66 -7.23 -3.08
CA GLN A 4 21.20 -8.62 -3.01
C GLN A 4 21.61 -9.32 -1.72
N HIS A 5 22.80 -9.00 -1.19
CA HIS A 5 23.27 -9.57 0.06
C HIS A 5 22.41 -9.09 1.23
N TRP A 6 22.11 -7.79 1.28
CA TRP A 6 21.23 -7.21 2.28
C TRP A 6 19.80 -7.75 2.19
N GLN A 7 19.28 -7.92 0.98
CA GLN A 7 17.96 -8.51 0.78
C GLN A 7 17.87 -9.92 1.38
N ALA A 8 18.88 -10.76 1.12
CA ALA A 8 18.92 -12.11 1.68
C ALA A 8 19.02 -12.11 3.21
N GLN A 9 19.79 -11.18 3.79
CA GLN A 9 19.87 -11.04 5.25
C GLN A 9 18.54 -10.63 5.87
N PHE A 10 17.86 -9.62 5.32
CA PHE A 10 16.56 -9.15 5.82
C PHE A 10 15.49 -10.24 5.73
N GLU A 11 15.44 -10.95 4.59
CA GLU A 11 14.50 -12.07 4.44
C GLU A 11 14.74 -13.20 5.43
N ASN A 12 16.00 -13.52 5.71
CA ASN A 12 16.34 -14.57 6.67
C ASN A 12 16.00 -14.15 8.09
N TRP A 13 16.26 -12.89 8.44
CA TRP A 13 15.91 -12.33 9.74
C TRP A 13 14.39 -12.33 9.98
N LEU A 14 13.60 -11.87 8.99
CA LEU A 14 12.14 -11.86 9.06
C LEU A 14 11.56 -13.28 9.20
N LYS A 15 12.08 -14.25 8.45
CA LYS A 15 11.64 -15.66 8.57
C LYS A 15 11.84 -16.25 9.96
N ASN A 16 12.83 -15.76 10.70
CA ASN A 16 13.16 -16.26 12.03
C ASN A 16 12.43 -15.51 13.16
N HIS A 17 12.03 -14.26 12.94
CA HIS A 17 11.45 -13.39 13.98
C HIS A 17 9.97 -12.98 13.75
N HIS A 18 9.45 -13.12 12.52
CA HIS A 18 8.09 -12.74 12.11
C HIS A 18 7.31 -13.93 11.56
N GLN A 19 7.04 -14.95 12.39
CA GLN A 19 6.23 -16.12 11.98
C GLN A 19 4.75 -16.05 12.42
N HIS A 20 4.31 -14.97 13.05
CA HIS A 20 3.04 -14.96 13.79
C HIS A 20 1.99 -13.92 13.38
N GLN A 21 2.13 -13.18 12.26
CA GLN A 21 1.10 -12.21 11.84
C GLN A 21 0.69 -12.37 10.37
N ASP A 22 -0.54 -12.86 10.15
CA ASP A 22 -1.31 -12.82 8.90
C ASP A 22 -0.58 -13.20 7.61
N ALA A 23 -1.02 -14.31 7.00
CA ALA A 23 -0.54 -14.86 5.73
C ALA A 23 -0.56 -13.89 4.52
N ALA A 24 -1.16 -12.71 4.66
CA ALA A 24 -1.22 -11.66 3.65
C ALA A 24 -0.09 -10.61 3.75
N HIS A 25 0.64 -10.52 4.87
CA HIS A 25 1.51 -9.37 5.17
C HIS A 25 3.03 -9.64 5.29
N ASP A 26 3.51 -10.89 5.35
CA ASP A 26 4.83 -11.08 6.01
C ASP A 26 6.12 -11.02 5.16
N VAL A 27 6.18 -11.56 3.95
CA VAL A 27 7.44 -11.49 3.13
C VAL A 27 7.13 -11.29 1.67
N CYS A 28 6.05 -11.92 1.19
CA CYS A 28 5.58 -11.75 -0.18
C CYS A 28 5.14 -10.30 -0.46
N HIS A 29 4.53 -9.61 0.52
CA HIS A 29 4.21 -8.18 0.42
C HIS A 29 5.48 -7.35 0.23
N PHE A 30 6.45 -7.47 1.15
CA PHE A 30 7.73 -6.75 1.07
C PHE A 30 8.48 -6.99 -0.24
N ARG A 31 8.50 -8.24 -0.73
CA ARG A 31 9.12 -8.56 -2.02
C ARG A 31 8.44 -7.86 -3.20
N ARG A 32 7.11 -7.77 -3.22
CA ARG A 32 6.38 -7.08 -4.30
C ARG A 32 6.55 -5.56 -4.24
N VAL A 33 6.51 -5.00 -3.03
CA VAL A 33 6.82 -3.58 -2.80
C VAL A 33 8.23 -3.28 -3.29
N TRP A 34 9.22 -4.09 -2.90
CA TRP A 34 10.61 -3.94 -3.37
C TRP A 34 10.76 -4.08 -4.89
N ALA A 35 10.11 -5.07 -5.50
CA ALA A 35 10.14 -5.25 -6.95
C ALA A 35 9.52 -4.06 -7.71
N THR A 36 8.49 -3.43 -7.14
CA THR A 36 7.87 -2.22 -7.69
C THR A 36 8.76 -1.00 -7.47
N ALA A 37 9.32 -0.85 -6.26
CA ALA A 37 10.24 0.23 -5.93
C ALA A 37 11.48 0.25 -6.83
N GLN A 38 12.05 -0.93 -7.16
CA GLN A 38 13.15 -1.04 -8.13
C GLN A 38 12.79 -0.50 -9.51
N LYS A 39 11.55 -0.73 -9.97
CA LYS A 39 11.08 -0.21 -11.26
C LYS A 39 10.83 1.30 -11.22
N LEU A 40 10.39 1.82 -10.08
CA LEU A 40 10.19 3.26 -9.88
C LEU A 40 11.52 4.01 -9.76
N ALA A 41 12.52 3.38 -9.15
CA ALA A 41 13.86 3.93 -8.97
C ALA A 41 14.76 3.84 -10.21
N ALA A 42 14.35 3.13 -11.27
CA ALA A 42 15.21 2.80 -12.41
C ALA A 42 15.77 4.02 -13.15
N ASP A 43 15.03 5.13 -13.15
CA ASP A 43 15.38 6.36 -13.85
C ASP A 43 15.94 7.46 -12.92
N ASP A 44 15.97 7.21 -11.60
CA ASP A 44 16.39 8.18 -10.58
C ASP A 44 17.75 7.80 -9.96
N ASP A 45 18.58 8.81 -9.66
CA ASP A 45 19.81 8.61 -8.88
C ASP A 45 19.47 8.56 -7.38
N VAL A 46 19.31 7.35 -6.85
CA VAL A 46 18.83 7.09 -5.48
C VAL A 46 19.60 5.98 -4.78
N ASP A 47 19.60 6.02 -3.45
CA ASP A 47 20.22 4.96 -2.65
C ASP A 47 19.33 3.72 -2.56
N MET A 48 19.61 2.74 -3.42
CA MET A 48 18.87 1.47 -3.46
C MET A 48 18.90 0.71 -2.14
N LEU A 49 19.92 0.89 -1.31
CA LEU A 49 19.96 0.24 0.01
C LEU A 49 18.95 0.87 0.97
N VAL A 50 18.79 2.20 0.93
CA VAL A 50 17.78 2.89 1.73
C VAL A 50 16.38 2.44 1.34
N ILE A 51 16.10 2.38 0.04
CA ILE A 51 14.80 1.92 -0.48
C ILE A 51 14.55 0.47 -0.09
N LEU A 52 15.53 -0.43 -0.29
CA LEU A 52 15.42 -1.84 0.10
C LEU A 52 15.05 -1.97 1.57
N THR A 53 15.83 -1.37 2.47
CA THR A 53 15.61 -1.49 3.91
C THR A 53 14.25 -0.91 4.29
N ALA A 54 13.87 0.25 3.76
CA ALA A 54 12.55 0.82 4.02
C ALA A 54 11.41 -0.10 3.52
N CYS A 55 11.52 -0.69 2.33
CA CYS A 55 10.51 -1.62 1.80
C CYS A 55 10.34 -2.88 2.66
N TYR A 56 11.40 -3.39 3.29
CA TYR A 56 11.32 -4.60 4.11
C TYR A 56 10.84 -4.36 5.55
N PHE A 57 11.05 -3.15 6.07
CA PHE A 57 10.75 -2.85 7.48
C PHE A 57 9.63 -1.82 7.69
N HIS A 58 9.02 -1.28 6.63
CA HIS A 58 7.99 -0.23 6.78
C HIS A 58 6.79 -0.64 7.65
N ASP A 59 6.42 -1.91 7.63
CA ASP A 59 5.27 -2.47 8.35
C ASP A 59 5.69 -3.43 9.49
N ILE A 60 6.96 -3.36 9.94
CA ILE A 60 7.45 -4.22 11.04
C ILE A 60 6.67 -4.03 12.34
N VAL A 61 6.13 -2.82 12.56
CA VAL A 61 5.19 -2.52 13.64
C VAL A 61 3.85 -2.10 13.02
N SER A 62 2.90 -3.04 13.00
CA SER A 62 1.53 -2.77 12.57
C SER A 62 0.58 -2.85 13.76
N LEU A 63 0.01 -1.70 14.16
CA LEU A 63 -1.04 -1.69 15.18
C LEU A 63 -2.40 -2.00 14.53
N ALA A 64 -3.26 -2.73 15.25
CA ALA A 64 -4.59 -3.07 14.78
C ALA A 64 -5.37 -1.83 14.29
N LYS A 65 -6.20 -2.01 13.26
CA LYS A 65 -6.92 -0.89 12.60
C LYS A 65 -7.80 -0.06 13.55
N ASN A 66 -8.27 -0.66 14.65
CA ASN A 66 -9.10 -0.01 15.68
C ASN A 66 -8.29 0.64 16.81
N HIS A 67 -6.96 0.60 16.75
CA HIS A 67 -6.11 1.14 17.81
C HIS A 67 -6.07 2.69 17.74
N PRO A 68 -6.26 3.40 18.88
CA PRO A 68 -6.31 4.87 18.90
C PRO A 68 -5.02 5.53 18.43
N GLN A 69 -3.89 4.82 18.46
CA GLN A 69 -2.58 5.31 18.03
C GLN A 69 -2.15 4.77 16.66
N ARG A 70 -3.07 4.28 15.82
CA ARG A 70 -2.75 3.76 14.47
C ARG A 70 -1.91 4.74 13.63
N GLN A 71 -2.12 6.05 13.79
CA GLN A 71 -1.33 7.06 13.08
C GLN A 71 0.15 7.06 13.47
N ARG A 72 0.51 6.47 14.62
CA ARG A 72 1.89 6.33 15.10
C ARG A 72 2.55 5.03 14.66
N SER A 73 1.84 4.10 14.01
CA SER A 73 2.41 2.81 13.61
C SER A 73 3.65 2.98 12.73
N SER A 74 3.63 3.89 11.76
CA SER A 74 4.81 4.14 10.91
C SER A 74 5.98 4.78 11.67
N ILE A 75 5.70 5.61 12.67
CA ILE A 75 6.73 6.22 13.52
C ILE A 75 7.37 5.15 14.40
N LEU A 76 6.56 4.29 15.02
CA LEU A 76 7.03 3.16 15.82
C LEU A 76 7.81 2.15 14.97
N ALA A 77 7.36 1.89 13.73
CA ALA A 77 8.10 1.05 12.79
C ALA A 77 9.47 1.66 12.44
N ALA A 78 9.56 2.98 12.26
CA ALA A 78 10.84 3.65 12.03
C ALA A 78 11.77 3.56 13.25
N GLU A 79 11.24 3.78 14.46
CA GLU A 79 12.00 3.65 15.72
C GLU A 79 12.51 2.22 15.94
N GLU A 80 11.67 1.22 15.70
CA GLU A 80 12.05 -0.17 15.83
C GLU A 80 13.07 -0.58 14.76
N THR A 81 12.89 -0.12 13.52
CA THR A 81 13.88 -0.33 12.45
C THR A 81 15.23 0.28 12.83
N ARG A 82 15.24 1.48 13.42
CA ARG A 82 16.46 2.13 13.90
C ARG A 82 17.19 1.28 14.93
N ARG A 83 16.45 0.67 15.86
CA ARG A 83 16.99 -0.24 16.88
C ARG A 83 17.59 -1.47 16.22
N LEU A 84 16.84 -2.15 15.36
CA LEU A 84 17.29 -3.35 14.64
C LEU A 84 18.52 -3.10 13.78
N LEU A 85 18.57 -1.99 13.05
CA LEU A 85 19.73 -1.63 12.23
C LEU A 85 21.00 -1.39 13.06
N ARG A 86 20.88 -1.00 14.34
CA ARG A 86 22.02 -0.79 15.24
C ARG A 86 22.43 -2.05 15.98
N GLU A 87 21.47 -2.88 16.39
CA GLU A 87 21.70 -4.04 17.25
C GLU A 87 21.95 -5.32 16.44
N GLU A 88 21.12 -5.59 15.42
CA GLU A 88 21.14 -6.85 14.66
C GLU A 88 21.94 -6.73 13.36
N PHE A 89 21.92 -5.55 12.72
CA PHE A 89 22.61 -5.30 11.45
C PHE A 89 23.81 -4.35 11.62
N VAL A 90 24.74 -4.68 12.52
CA VAL A 90 25.90 -3.83 12.89
C VAL A 90 26.76 -3.39 11.68
N GLN A 91 26.74 -4.15 10.59
CA GLN A 91 27.47 -3.81 9.36
C GLN A 91 26.72 -2.81 8.44
N PHE A 92 25.51 -2.39 8.82
CA PHE A 92 24.70 -1.46 8.06
C PHE A 92 25.28 -0.04 8.18
N PRO A 93 25.38 0.72 7.07
CA PRO A 93 25.95 2.07 7.12
C PRO A 93 25.12 3.01 7.99
N ALA A 94 25.73 3.53 9.07
CA ALA A 94 25.03 4.34 10.07
C ALA A 94 24.47 5.65 9.49
N GLU A 95 25.13 6.20 8.48
CA GLU A 95 24.73 7.41 7.76
C GLU A 95 23.41 7.24 6.99
N LYS A 96 23.04 6.01 6.63
CA LYS A 96 21.81 5.71 5.88
C LYS A 96 20.60 5.49 6.78
N ILE A 97 20.80 5.27 8.08
CA ILE A 97 19.74 4.91 9.03
C ILE A 97 18.66 5.99 9.10
N GLU A 98 19.04 7.27 9.15
CA GLU A 98 18.06 8.36 9.26
C GLU A 98 17.21 8.48 7.99
N ALA A 99 17.80 8.26 6.81
CA ALA A 99 17.06 8.23 5.54
C ALA A 99 16.05 7.08 5.49
N VAL A 100 16.44 5.89 5.97
CA VAL A 100 15.54 4.73 6.12
C VAL A 100 14.40 5.04 7.07
N CYS A 101 14.70 5.60 8.26
CA CYS A 101 13.68 5.93 9.25
C CYS A 101 12.67 6.94 8.71
N HIS A 102 13.14 7.96 7.98
CA HIS A 102 12.25 8.92 7.33
C HIS A 102 11.38 8.27 6.25
N ALA A 103 11.93 7.42 5.38
CA ALA A 103 11.16 6.69 4.36
C ALA A 103 10.08 5.80 4.98
N ILE A 104 10.40 5.11 6.08
CA ILE A 104 9.44 4.30 6.84
C ILE A 104 8.41 5.18 7.53
N ALA A 105 8.78 6.28 8.18
CA ALA A 105 7.80 7.12 8.86
C ALA A 105 6.81 7.75 7.86
N ALA A 106 7.30 8.14 6.68
CA ALA A 106 6.54 8.84 5.64
C ALA A 106 5.70 7.94 4.74
N HIS A 107 5.89 6.61 4.70
CA HIS A 107 5.13 5.75 3.77
C HIS A 107 3.61 5.76 4.04
N SER A 108 3.22 5.81 5.32
CA SER A 108 1.83 5.60 5.72
C SER A 108 0.94 6.82 5.45
N PHE A 109 -0.18 6.59 4.77
CA PHE A 109 -1.22 7.60 4.54
C PHE A 109 -1.77 8.18 5.86
N SER A 110 -1.88 7.36 6.91
CA SER A 110 -2.48 7.75 8.19
C SER A 110 -1.60 8.70 9.01
N ALA A 111 -0.29 8.64 8.81
CA ALA A 111 0.68 9.43 9.57
C ALA A 111 0.78 10.88 9.07
N GLN A 112 0.34 11.15 7.84
CA GLN A 112 0.38 12.49 7.21
C GLN A 112 1.78 13.15 7.22
N ILE A 113 2.83 12.33 7.26
CA ILE A 113 4.22 12.78 7.15
C ILE A 113 4.56 12.93 5.66
N ALA A 114 5.00 14.12 5.26
CA ALA A 114 5.37 14.39 3.88
C ALA A 114 6.72 13.72 3.53
N PRO A 115 6.82 12.94 2.44
CA PRO A 115 8.08 12.37 1.99
C PRO A 115 8.96 13.45 1.35
N LEU A 116 10.01 13.85 2.06
CA LEU A 116 10.98 14.85 1.61
C LEU A 116 12.00 14.31 0.60
N THR A 117 12.54 13.11 0.84
CA THR A 117 13.58 12.48 0.01
C THR A 117 12.98 11.70 -1.16
N THR A 118 13.74 11.56 -2.26
CA THR A 118 13.31 10.80 -3.44
C THR A 118 13.06 9.33 -3.07
N GLU A 119 13.91 8.74 -2.23
CA GLU A 119 13.75 7.39 -1.70
C GLU A 119 12.43 7.22 -0.94
N ALA A 120 12.06 8.21 -0.12
CA ALA A 120 10.81 8.14 0.65
C ALA A 120 9.58 8.24 -0.26
N LYS A 121 9.66 9.04 -1.33
CA LYS A 121 8.62 9.14 -2.36
C LYS A 121 8.45 7.82 -3.10
N ILE A 122 9.55 7.18 -3.49
CA ILE A 122 9.54 5.88 -4.18
C ILE A 122 8.93 4.80 -3.28
N VAL A 123 9.37 4.70 -2.02
CA VAL A 123 8.84 3.71 -1.07
C VAL A 123 7.35 3.93 -0.82
N GLN A 124 6.94 5.18 -0.62
CA GLN A 124 5.53 5.54 -0.43
C GLN A 124 4.68 5.14 -1.66
N ASP A 125 5.13 5.45 -2.87
CA ASP A 125 4.40 5.10 -4.09
C ASP A 125 4.35 3.59 -4.31
N ALA A 126 5.47 2.88 -4.09
CA ALA A 126 5.54 1.43 -4.22
C ALA A 126 4.58 0.70 -3.28
N ASP A 127 4.50 1.11 -2.01
CA ASP A 127 3.55 0.54 -1.05
C ASP A 127 2.09 0.89 -1.40
N ARG A 128 1.81 2.14 -1.79
CA ARG A 128 0.46 2.54 -2.19
C ARG A 128 -0.04 1.83 -3.44
N LEU A 129 0.85 1.47 -4.36
CA LEU A 129 0.50 0.70 -5.55
C LEU A 129 -0.02 -0.71 -5.22
N GLU A 130 0.41 -1.31 -4.10
CA GLU A 130 -0.11 -2.60 -3.64
C GLU A 130 -1.57 -2.54 -3.16
N ALA A 131 -2.10 -1.33 -2.89
CA ALA A 131 -3.51 -1.13 -2.59
C ALA A 131 -4.38 -1.04 -3.85
N LEU A 132 -3.78 -0.97 -5.04
CA LEU A 132 -4.47 -0.86 -6.33
C LEU A 132 -4.36 -2.15 -7.15
N GLY A 133 -5.11 -2.21 -8.26
CA GLY A 133 -5.09 -3.35 -9.18
C GLY A 133 -5.66 -4.64 -8.56
N ALA A 134 -5.33 -5.78 -9.18
CA ALA A 134 -5.87 -7.08 -8.77
C ALA A 134 -5.50 -7.49 -7.33
N ILE A 135 -4.28 -7.18 -6.90
CA ILE A 135 -3.83 -7.48 -5.52
C ILE A 135 -4.58 -6.58 -4.53
N GLY A 136 -4.67 -5.29 -4.82
CA GLY A 136 -5.46 -4.35 -4.03
C GLY A 136 -6.91 -4.79 -3.87
N LEU A 137 -7.55 -5.18 -4.97
CA LEU A 137 -8.91 -5.70 -5.00
C LEU A 137 -9.10 -6.90 -4.07
N ALA A 138 -8.23 -7.91 -4.18
CA ALA A 138 -8.28 -9.09 -3.32
C ALA A 138 -8.09 -8.74 -1.84
N ARG A 139 -7.16 -7.82 -1.52
CA ARG A 139 -6.88 -7.37 -0.15
C ARG A 139 -8.06 -6.65 0.48
N VAL A 140 -8.77 -5.81 -0.28
CA VAL A 140 -9.95 -5.10 0.25
C VAL A 140 -10.99 -6.09 0.75
N PHE A 141 -11.36 -7.07 -0.09
CA PHE A 141 -12.38 -8.05 0.30
C PHE A 141 -11.90 -9.02 1.38
N ALA A 142 -10.64 -9.47 1.34
CA ALA A 142 -10.08 -10.31 2.39
C ALA A 142 -10.13 -9.62 3.76
N VAL A 143 -9.72 -8.34 3.81
CA VAL A 143 -9.73 -7.60 5.08
C VAL A 143 -11.14 -7.22 5.52
N SER A 144 -12.02 -6.83 4.60
CA SER A 144 -13.42 -6.57 4.92
C SER A 144 -14.12 -7.81 5.47
N GLY A 145 -13.85 -8.99 4.89
CA GLY A 145 -14.34 -10.27 5.40
C GLY A 145 -13.85 -10.58 6.81
N ALA A 146 -12.56 -10.37 7.09
CA ALA A 146 -11.98 -10.56 8.42
C ALA A 146 -12.56 -9.58 9.48
N LEU A 147 -12.96 -8.39 9.05
CA LEU A 147 -13.57 -7.36 9.91
C LEU A 147 -15.10 -7.50 10.03
N GLY A 148 -15.72 -8.45 9.32
CA GLY A 148 -17.18 -8.62 9.30
C GLY A 148 -17.93 -7.47 8.61
N VAL A 149 -17.27 -6.77 7.70
CA VAL A 149 -17.83 -5.64 6.93
C VAL A 149 -18.59 -6.19 5.72
N ALA A 150 -19.76 -5.61 5.42
CA ALA A 150 -20.53 -6.03 4.26
C ALA A 150 -19.81 -5.65 2.95
N LEU A 151 -20.04 -6.40 1.87
CA LEU A 151 -19.37 -6.11 0.58
C LEU A 151 -19.82 -4.77 0.00
N PHE A 152 -21.14 -4.54 -0.04
CA PHE A 152 -21.77 -3.32 -0.53
C PHE A 152 -23.19 -3.21 0.04
N ASP A 153 -23.80 -2.04 -0.09
CA ASP A 153 -25.21 -1.84 0.23
C ASP A 153 -26.08 -2.37 -0.91
N GLY A 154 -27.17 -3.08 -0.57
CA GLY A 154 -28.03 -3.74 -1.57
C GLY A 154 -28.91 -2.79 -2.39
N GLU A 155 -29.22 -1.60 -1.86
CA GLU A 155 -30.07 -0.60 -2.51
C GLU A 155 -29.24 0.52 -3.14
N ASP A 156 -28.12 0.90 -2.51
CA ASP A 156 -27.20 1.92 -3.03
C ASP A 156 -25.73 1.48 -2.93
N PRO A 157 -25.27 0.59 -3.84
CA PRO A 157 -23.92 0.05 -3.85
C PRO A 157 -22.83 1.13 -3.94
N PHE A 158 -23.10 2.23 -4.65
CA PHE A 158 -22.13 3.29 -4.92
C PHE A 158 -22.29 4.54 -4.05
N ALA A 159 -23.17 4.51 -3.05
CA ALA A 159 -23.40 5.62 -2.13
C ALA A 159 -23.78 6.94 -2.84
N GLN A 160 -24.66 6.89 -3.83
CA GLN A 160 -25.14 8.08 -4.55
C GLN A 160 -26.12 8.92 -3.71
N HIS A 161 -26.87 8.29 -2.81
CA HIS A 161 -27.90 8.92 -1.97
C HIS A 161 -27.59 8.86 -0.47
N ARG A 162 -26.43 8.32 -0.10
CA ARG A 162 -25.95 8.19 1.29
C ARG A 162 -24.49 8.63 1.41
N PRO A 163 -24.02 9.00 2.61
CA PRO A 163 -22.60 9.20 2.83
C PRO A 163 -21.82 7.87 2.67
N LEU A 164 -20.57 7.98 2.24
CA LEU A 164 -19.63 6.86 2.18
C LEU A 164 -19.26 6.41 3.61
N ASP A 165 -19.35 5.10 3.86
CA ASP A 165 -19.00 4.44 5.12
C ASP A 165 -18.15 3.19 4.87
N ASP A 166 -16.83 3.38 4.87
CA ASP A 166 -15.85 2.31 4.62
C ASP A 166 -15.69 1.34 5.80
N LYS A 167 -16.36 1.59 6.93
CA LYS A 167 -16.44 0.65 8.06
C LYS A 167 -17.62 -0.30 7.94
N ARG A 168 -18.62 0.06 7.14
CA ARG A 168 -19.83 -0.72 6.94
C ARG A 168 -19.85 -1.43 5.59
N TYR A 169 -19.30 -0.81 4.55
CA TYR A 169 -19.30 -1.34 3.19
C TYR A 169 -17.89 -1.34 2.58
N ALA A 170 -17.45 -2.50 2.07
CA ALA A 170 -16.15 -2.65 1.43
C ALA A 170 -16.04 -1.82 0.14
N LEU A 171 -17.10 -1.76 -0.66
CA LEU A 171 -17.13 -1.03 -1.92
C LEU A 171 -16.94 0.48 -1.74
N ASP A 172 -17.42 1.04 -0.63
CA ASP A 172 -17.20 2.46 -0.30
C ASP A 172 -15.72 2.79 -0.13
N HIS A 173 -14.90 1.81 0.32
CA HIS A 173 -13.46 1.99 0.48
C HIS A 173 -12.74 2.34 -0.84
N PHE A 174 -13.31 1.91 -1.98
CA PHE A 174 -12.77 2.22 -3.29
C PHE A 174 -12.83 3.73 -3.53
N GLN A 175 -13.99 4.35 -3.29
CA GLN A 175 -14.20 5.77 -3.51
C GLN A 175 -13.58 6.65 -2.41
N THR A 176 -13.62 6.21 -1.15
CA THR A 176 -13.08 7.01 -0.05
C THR A 176 -11.57 7.12 -0.14
N LYS A 177 -10.88 6.04 -0.52
CA LYS A 177 -9.42 5.93 -0.47
C LYS A 177 -8.79 5.53 -1.80
N LEU A 178 -9.11 4.36 -2.36
CA LEU A 178 -8.32 3.76 -3.44
C LEU A 178 -8.28 4.62 -4.70
N LEU A 179 -9.43 5.11 -5.18
CA LEU A 179 -9.53 5.92 -6.39
C LEU A 179 -8.88 7.30 -6.24
N LYS A 180 -8.61 7.75 -5.01
CA LYS A 180 -7.87 8.98 -4.74
C LYS A 180 -6.36 8.78 -4.70
N LEU A 181 -5.88 7.54 -4.50
CA LEU A 181 -4.45 7.24 -4.41
C LEU A 181 -3.64 7.74 -5.61
N PRO A 182 -4.09 7.57 -6.88
CA PRO A 182 -3.32 8.05 -8.04
C PRO A 182 -3.01 9.55 -8.02
N GLN A 183 -3.88 10.37 -7.42
CA GLN A 183 -3.67 11.82 -7.32
C GLN A 183 -2.66 12.19 -6.22
N THR A 184 -2.44 11.29 -5.26
CA THR A 184 -1.54 11.50 -4.11
C THR A 184 -0.15 10.88 -4.31
N MET A 185 0.08 10.22 -5.45
CA MET A 185 1.37 9.65 -5.82
C MET A 185 2.41 10.76 -6.00
N GLN A 186 3.65 10.48 -5.59
CA GLN A 186 4.74 11.45 -5.53
C GLN A 186 5.63 11.44 -6.77
N THR A 187 5.76 10.28 -7.41
CA THR A 187 6.59 10.06 -8.60
C THR A 187 5.73 10.08 -9.86
N ALA A 188 6.29 10.59 -10.97
CA ALA A 188 5.58 10.60 -12.25
C ALA A 188 5.24 9.19 -12.72
N ARG A 189 6.20 8.25 -12.58
CA ARG A 189 6.01 6.86 -12.96
C ARG A 189 5.01 6.14 -12.04
N GLY A 190 5.08 6.38 -10.73
CA GLY A 190 4.14 5.85 -9.75
C GLY A 190 2.71 6.31 -10.03
N LYS A 191 2.52 7.60 -10.37
CA LYS A 191 1.23 8.15 -10.79
C LYS A 191 0.65 7.44 -12.01
N GLN A 192 1.44 7.24 -13.07
CA GLN A 192 0.98 6.54 -14.27
C GLN A 192 0.56 5.09 -13.98
N LEU A 193 1.38 4.36 -13.21
CA LEU A 193 1.08 2.98 -12.85
C LEU A 193 -0.15 2.90 -11.94
N ALA A 194 -0.31 3.87 -11.03
CA ALA A 194 -1.47 3.97 -10.16
C ALA A 194 -2.76 4.27 -10.94
N GLN A 195 -2.71 5.14 -11.95
CA GLN A 195 -3.86 5.40 -12.82
C GLN A 195 -4.28 4.14 -13.56
N HIS A 196 -3.33 3.40 -14.12
CA HIS A 196 -3.62 2.13 -14.80
C HIS A 196 -4.23 1.09 -13.85
N ASN A 197 -3.65 0.91 -12.67
CA ASN A 197 -4.16 -0.03 -11.68
C ASN A 197 -5.50 0.42 -11.05
N ALA A 198 -5.76 1.72 -10.98
CA ALA A 198 -7.05 2.25 -10.52
C ALA A 198 -8.14 2.07 -11.58
N GLN A 199 -7.80 2.19 -12.87
CA GLN A 199 -8.73 1.91 -13.96
C GLN A 199 -9.26 0.47 -13.91
N PHE A 200 -8.41 -0.50 -13.60
CA PHE A 200 -8.84 -1.89 -13.36
C PHE A 200 -9.88 -2.01 -12.23
N LEU A 201 -9.74 -1.22 -11.16
CA LEU A 201 -10.75 -1.20 -10.09
C LEU A 201 -12.07 -0.61 -10.55
N VAL A 202 -12.04 0.42 -11.42
CA VAL A 202 -13.23 1.02 -12.02
C VAL A 202 -13.95 0.03 -12.94
N GLU A 203 -13.21 -0.72 -13.76
CA GLU A 203 -13.77 -1.77 -14.61
C GLU A 203 -14.43 -2.88 -13.78
N PHE A 204 -13.81 -3.27 -12.66
CA PHE A 204 -14.42 -4.20 -11.71
C PHE A 204 -15.74 -3.64 -11.13
N MET A 205 -15.75 -2.37 -10.71
CA MET A 205 -16.98 -1.73 -10.21
C MET A 205 -18.07 -1.67 -11.28
N ALA A 206 -17.71 -1.37 -12.52
CA ALA A 206 -18.65 -1.33 -13.64
C ALA A 206 -19.25 -2.71 -13.94
N LYS A 207 -18.43 -3.76 -13.86
CA LYS A 207 -18.90 -5.14 -13.99
C LYS A 207 -19.82 -5.53 -12.84
N LEU A 208 -19.45 -5.19 -11.60
CA LEU A 208 -20.27 -5.43 -10.42
C LEU A 208 -21.64 -4.73 -10.51
N SER A 209 -21.67 -3.47 -10.98
CA SER A 209 -22.92 -2.73 -11.21
C SER A 209 -23.84 -3.45 -12.18
N ALA A 210 -23.30 -3.91 -13.32
CA ALA A 210 -24.06 -4.63 -14.33
C ALA A 210 -24.63 -5.96 -13.78
N GLU A 211 -23.82 -6.74 -13.06
CA GLU A 211 -24.24 -7.99 -12.44
C GLU A 211 -25.36 -7.76 -11.40
N LEU A 212 -25.29 -6.69 -10.61
CA LEU A 212 -26.33 -6.32 -9.66
C LEU A 212 -27.64 -5.89 -10.34
N ALA A 213 -27.57 -5.32 -11.54
CA ALA A 213 -28.74 -5.01 -12.36
C ALA A 213 -29.31 -6.22 -13.11
N GLY A 214 -28.68 -7.40 -12.98
CA GLY A 214 -29.06 -8.64 -13.69
C GLY A 214 -28.43 -8.80 -15.07
N GLU A 215 -27.50 -7.92 -15.47
CA GLU A 215 -26.74 -8.01 -16.71
C GLU A 215 -25.44 -8.80 -16.50
N ASN A 216 -25.50 -10.11 -16.77
CA ASN A 216 -24.36 -11.01 -16.52
C ASN A 216 -23.22 -10.90 -17.55
N GLU A 217 -23.45 -10.30 -18.72
CA GLU A 217 -22.46 -10.23 -19.80
C GLU A 217 -21.76 -8.86 -19.89
N GLY A 218 -22.51 -7.76 -19.77
CA GLY A 218 -22.01 -6.40 -19.98
C GLY A 218 -21.24 -5.79 -18.81
N VAL A 219 -20.91 -4.50 -18.99
CA VAL A 219 -20.36 -3.60 -17.96
C VAL A 219 -21.15 -2.31 -17.96
N ASP A 220 -21.33 -1.71 -16.79
CA ASP A 220 -22.03 -0.43 -16.65
C ASP A 220 -21.10 0.73 -17.03
N HIS A 221 -21.31 1.26 -18.24
CA HIS A 221 -20.51 2.36 -18.76
C HIS A 221 -20.69 3.66 -17.96
N LYS A 222 -21.82 3.83 -17.25
CA LYS A 222 -22.03 5.03 -16.41
C LYS A 222 -21.05 5.05 -15.23
N VAL A 223 -20.72 3.89 -14.68
CA VAL A 223 -19.72 3.74 -13.61
C VAL A 223 -18.32 4.04 -14.15
N ILE A 224 -18.01 3.58 -15.36
CA ILE A 224 -16.73 3.88 -16.02
C ILE A 224 -16.58 5.40 -16.21
N ASP A 225 -17.60 6.06 -16.75
CA ASP A 225 -17.57 7.50 -17.00
C ASP A 225 -17.50 8.33 -15.71
N ALA A 226 -18.14 7.86 -14.64
CA ALA A 226 -18.16 8.57 -13.36
C ALA A 226 -16.85 8.44 -12.56
N PHE A 227 -16.19 7.29 -12.64
CA PHE A 227 -15.06 6.96 -11.75
C PHE A 227 -13.72 6.80 -12.44
N SER A 228 -13.67 6.84 -13.77
CA SER A 228 -12.38 6.78 -14.47
C SER A 228 -11.52 7.98 -14.08
N PRO A 229 -10.25 7.75 -13.69
CA PRO A 229 -9.33 8.84 -13.43
C PRO A 229 -9.18 9.65 -14.73
N ALA A 230 -9.60 10.91 -14.72
CA ALA A 230 -9.44 11.80 -15.86
C ALA A 230 -7.97 11.78 -16.33
N GLY A 231 -7.79 11.48 -17.62
CA GLY A 231 -6.49 11.48 -18.31
C GLY A 231 -5.83 12.85 -18.28
#